data_AF-A0AAV4AHQ1-F1
#
_entry.id   AF-A0AAV4AHQ1-F1
#
_cell.length_a   1.000
_cell.length_b   1.000
_cell.length_c   1.000
_cell.angle_alpha   90.00
_cell.angle_beta   90.00
_cell.angle_gamma   90.00
#
_symmetry.space_group_name_H-M   'P 1'
#
loop_
_entity.id
_entity.type
_entity.pdbx_description
1 polymer ?
#
loop_
_entity_poly.entity_id
_entity_poly.type
_entity_poly.pdbx_seq_one_letter_code
_entity_poly.pdbx_strand_id
1 'polypeptide(L)'
;MSIKEAVCYDPKHDVVRGFEDYAHLGRSRYIANHACVLMARGLTANWKQPFGFVFSSAVNDVLLKQLILIAIPELEQIGLCIKAVICDQGSNNMAVTKSLGISSATPYFIHNGTQYFVIYDPPHLIKSIRNNLHKSGLKCGASEVSWKYVEAFYDHDCKLPVRMAPKLTDKHIRLPPVCCLTCEAGYLGDEPQCCSRHIYHGCTMCTAL
;
A
#
# COMPACT_ATOMS: atom_id res chain seq x y z
N MET A 1 -7.62 1.90 6.08
CA MET A 1 -8.59 0.79 6.21
C MET A 1 -9.99 1.34 6.50
N SER A 2 -11.06 0.83 5.90
CA SER A 2 -12.44 1.23 6.26
C SER A 2 -12.95 0.44 7.46
N ILE A 3 -13.65 1.12 8.36
CA ILE A 3 -14.26 0.57 9.57
C ILE A 3 -15.74 0.95 9.60
N LYS A 4 -16.55 0.15 10.29
CA LYS A 4 -17.98 0.44 10.46
C LYS A 4 -18.13 1.64 11.40
N GLU A 5 -18.88 2.63 10.95
CA GLU A 5 -19.30 3.76 11.78
C GLU A 5 -20.16 3.25 12.94
N ALA A 6 -19.69 3.46 14.16
CA ALA A 6 -20.41 3.12 15.38
C ALA A 6 -19.87 3.96 16.53
N VAL A 7 -20.78 4.49 17.34
CA VAL A 7 -20.43 5.23 18.56
C VAL A 7 -20.82 4.38 19.75
N CYS A 8 -19.89 4.17 20.68
CA CYS A 8 -20.14 3.40 21.89
C CYS A 8 -19.53 4.10 23.10
N TYR A 9 -20.25 4.08 24.23
CA TYR A 9 -19.70 4.55 25.48
C TYR A 9 -18.92 3.42 26.15
N ASP A 10 -17.68 3.71 26.57
CA ASP A 10 -16.81 2.81 27.33
C ASP A 10 -16.85 3.22 28.81
N PRO A 11 -17.61 2.50 29.66
CA PRO A 11 -17.79 2.87 31.07
C PRO A 11 -16.50 2.76 31.89
N LYS A 12 -15.55 1.92 31.46
CA LYS A 12 -14.30 1.71 32.21
C LYS A 12 -13.39 2.93 32.13
N HIS A 13 -13.36 3.59 30.99
CA HIS A 13 -12.51 4.75 30.74
C HIS A 13 -13.29 6.06 30.76
N ASP A 14 -14.61 6.01 30.99
CA ASP A 14 -15.53 7.14 30.91
C ASP A 14 -15.39 7.94 29.60
N VAL A 15 -15.34 7.23 28.48
CA VAL A 15 -15.09 7.83 27.17
C VAL A 15 -16.07 7.29 26.13
N VAL A 16 -16.64 8.20 25.35
CA VAL A 16 -17.37 7.84 24.13
C VAL A 16 -16.38 7.58 22.99
N ARG A 17 -16.35 6.35 22.47
CA ARG A 17 -15.54 5.89 21.33
C ARG A 17 -16.34 5.95 20.03
N GLY A 18 -15.65 5.89 18.89
CA GLY A 18 -16.27 5.92 17.56
C GLY A 18 -16.13 7.25 16.80
N PHE A 19 -15.59 8.26 17.47
CA PHE A 19 -15.22 9.52 16.85
C PHE A 19 -13.78 9.50 16.33
N GLU A 20 -13.43 10.48 15.51
CA GLU A 20 -12.04 10.70 15.12
C GLU A 20 -11.15 10.89 16.33
N ASP A 21 -10.00 10.23 16.30
CA ASP A 21 -9.03 10.21 17.37
C ASP A 21 -7.64 10.13 16.76
N TYR A 22 -6.90 11.23 16.94
CA TYR A 22 -5.55 11.41 16.43
C TYR A 22 -4.52 11.37 17.56
N ALA A 23 -4.83 10.65 18.65
CA ALA A 23 -4.02 10.54 19.85
C ALA A 23 -3.67 11.92 20.43
N HIS A 24 -2.39 12.26 20.55
CA HIS A 24 -1.93 13.53 21.12
C HIS A 24 -2.30 14.76 20.26
N LEU A 25 -2.69 14.57 19.00
CA LEU A 25 -3.17 15.65 18.12
C LEU A 25 -4.64 16.02 18.38
N GLY A 26 -5.33 15.24 19.23
CA GLY A 26 -6.68 15.53 19.69
C GLY A 26 -7.77 14.70 19.02
N ARG A 27 -9.01 15.00 19.40
CA ARG A 27 -10.22 14.29 18.97
C ARG A 27 -11.19 15.28 18.33
N SER A 28 -11.99 14.80 17.38
CA SER A 28 -13.01 15.60 16.71
C SER A 28 -14.41 15.05 16.97
N ARG A 29 -15.44 15.81 16.56
CA ARG A 29 -16.85 15.38 16.65
C ARG A 29 -17.31 14.49 15.50
N TYR A 30 -16.48 14.28 14.50
CA TYR A 30 -16.84 13.48 13.33
C TYR A 30 -16.75 11.99 13.66
N ILE A 31 -17.69 11.20 13.15
CA ILE A 31 -17.70 9.74 13.35
C ILE A 31 -16.62 9.14 12.44
N ALA A 32 -15.75 8.31 13.01
CA ALA A 32 -14.70 7.68 12.26
C ALA A 32 -15.23 6.52 11.41
N ASN A 33 -14.83 6.50 10.14
CA ASN A 33 -15.15 5.43 9.18
C ASN A 33 -13.88 4.82 8.57
N HIS A 34 -12.72 5.33 8.96
CA HIS A 34 -11.40 4.84 8.59
C HIS A 34 -10.50 4.68 9.82
N ALA A 35 -9.66 3.64 9.76
CA ALA A 35 -8.51 3.48 10.62
C ALA A 35 -7.24 3.55 9.78
N CYS A 36 -6.27 4.36 10.22
CA CYS A 36 -4.91 4.39 9.68
C CYS A 36 -4.00 3.72 10.71
N VAL A 37 -3.24 2.72 10.27
CA VAL A 37 -2.35 1.94 11.13
C VAL A 37 -0.91 2.17 10.67
N LEU A 38 -0.03 2.45 11.63
CA LEU A 38 1.40 2.54 11.43
C LEU A 38 2.04 1.22 11.89
N MET A 39 2.83 0.63 11.01
CA MET A 39 3.43 -0.68 11.23
C MET A 39 4.93 -0.62 10.97
N ALA A 40 5.70 -1.22 11.89
CA ALA A 40 7.11 -1.47 11.71
C ALA A 40 7.32 -2.85 11.08
N ARG A 41 8.20 -2.93 10.09
CA ARG A 41 8.56 -4.18 9.41
C ARG A 41 10.08 -4.33 9.38
N GLY A 42 10.58 -5.50 9.78
CA GLY A 42 11.99 -5.85 9.67
C GLY A 42 12.44 -5.98 8.21
N LEU A 43 13.57 -5.37 7.87
CA LEU A 43 14.23 -5.48 6.57
C LEU A 43 15.04 -6.78 6.48
N THR A 44 15.85 -7.04 7.50
CA THR A 44 16.74 -8.20 7.55
C THR A 44 16.09 -9.40 8.23
N ALA A 45 15.20 -9.14 9.19
CA ALA A 45 14.51 -10.15 9.97
C ALA A 45 13.01 -10.19 9.64
N ASN A 46 12.42 -11.39 9.67
CA ASN A 46 11.01 -11.59 9.35
C ASN A 46 10.10 -11.30 10.55
N TRP A 47 9.95 -10.02 10.90
CA TRP A 47 9.01 -9.57 11.94
C TRP A 47 8.20 -8.38 11.45
N LYS A 48 6.99 -8.20 11.99
CA LYS A 48 6.14 -7.04 11.74
C LYS A 48 5.32 -6.74 12.98
N GLN A 49 5.18 -5.46 13.32
CA GLN A 49 4.43 -5.05 14.51
C GLN A 49 3.69 -3.72 14.24
N PRO A 50 2.35 -3.69 14.37
CA PRO A 50 1.64 -2.43 14.45
C PRO A 50 2.02 -1.74 15.76
N PHE A 51 2.41 -0.47 15.70
CA PHE A 51 2.84 0.29 16.88
C PHE A 51 1.95 1.51 17.16
N GLY A 52 1.16 1.94 16.17
CA GLY A 52 0.24 3.06 16.35
C GLY A 52 -0.95 2.97 15.39
N PHE A 53 -2.06 3.59 15.78
CA PHE A 53 -3.22 3.75 14.94
C PHE A 53 -3.93 5.07 15.24
N VAL A 54 -4.63 5.59 14.24
CA VAL A 54 -5.53 6.75 14.37
C VAL A 54 -6.87 6.45 13.71
N PHE A 55 -7.92 7.06 14.23
CA PHE A 55 -9.28 6.97 13.69
C PHE A 55 -9.65 8.28 13.00
N SER A 56 -10.20 8.17 11.80
CA SER A 56 -10.51 9.33 10.96
C SER A 56 -11.77 9.08 10.15
N SER A 57 -12.50 10.15 9.81
CA SER A 57 -13.59 10.15 8.83
C SER A 57 -13.08 10.41 7.41
N ALA A 58 -11.90 11.05 7.31
CA ALA A 58 -11.16 11.28 6.07
C ALA A 58 -9.68 11.52 6.41
N VAL A 59 -8.79 10.67 5.87
CA VAL A 59 -7.35 10.79 6.16
C VAL A 59 -6.82 12.11 5.59
N ASN A 60 -6.55 13.09 6.44
CA ASN A 60 -5.94 14.37 6.05
C ASN A 60 -4.44 14.16 5.76
N ASP A 61 -3.95 14.67 4.62
CA ASP A 61 -2.55 14.57 4.21
C ASP A 61 -1.61 15.31 5.18
N VAL A 62 -2.03 16.46 5.71
CA VAL A 62 -1.27 17.22 6.72
C VAL A 62 -1.07 16.39 7.97
N LEU A 63 -2.15 15.75 8.44
CA LEU A 63 -2.12 14.91 9.64
C LEU A 63 -1.26 13.66 9.41
N LEU A 64 -1.39 13.03 8.24
CA LEU A 64 -0.60 11.86 7.90
C LEU A 64 0.90 12.18 7.85
N LYS A 65 1.27 13.34 7.29
CA LYS A 65 2.65 13.83 7.32
C LYS A 65 3.14 14.01 8.76
N GLN A 66 2.35 14.64 9.62
CA GLN A 66 2.72 14.82 11.03
C GLN A 66 2.93 13.48 11.74
N LEU A 67 2.03 12.53 11.55
CA LEU A 67 2.14 11.19 12.14
C LEU A 67 3.44 10.48 11.70
N ILE A 68 3.83 10.59 10.43
CA ILE A 68 5.08 9.99 9.93
C ILE A 68 6.29 10.65 10.60
N LEU A 69 6.32 11.98 10.65
CA LEU A 69 7.43 12.73 11.22
C LEU A 69 7.57 12.56 12.74
N ILE A 70 6.48 12.22 13.44
CA ILE A 70 6.51 11.90 14.88
C ILE A 70 6.90 10.43 15.11
N ALA A 71 6.38 9.51 14.30
CA ALA A 71 6.63 8.08 14.46
C ALA A 71 8.10 7.69 14.24
N ILE A 72 8.80 8.33 13.30
CA ILE A 72 10.20 8.03 13.01
C ILE A 72 11.09 8.20 14.25
N PRO A 73 11.16 9.39 14.89
CA PRO A 73 12.01 9.59 16.07
C PRO A 73 11.59 8.72 17.26
N GLU A 74 10.28 8.45 17.45
CA GLU A 74 9.82 7.54 18.50
C GLU A 74 10.37 6.11 18.32
N LEU A 75 10.37 5.59 17.10
CA LEU A 75 10.94 4.27 16.80
C LEU A 75 12.47 4.27 16.96
N GLU A 76 13.14 5.35 16.55
CA GLU A 76 14.59 5.48 16.72
C GLU A 76 15.02 5.55 18.17
N GLN A 77 14.23 6.19 19.04
CA GLN A 77 14.47 6.21 20.49
C GLN A 77 14.41 4.82 21.13
N ILE A 78 13.63 3.90 20.56
CA ILE A 78 13.53 2.50 21.01
C ILE A 78 14.73 1.67 20.51
N GLY A 79 15.59 2.24 19.65
CA GLY A 79 16.77 1.59 19.08
C GLY A 79 16.53 0.97 17.70
N LEU A 80 15.39 1.23 17.06
CA LEU A 80 15.16 0.80 15.68
C LEU A 80 15.81 1.76 14.70
N CYS A 81 16.56 1.25 13.72
CA CYS A 81 17.09 2.08 12.66
C CYS A 81 16.12 2.10 11.48
N ILE A 82 15.44 3.24 11.28
CA ILE A 82 14.48 3.42 10.19
C ILE A 82 15.22 3.82 8.91
N LYS A 83 14.94 3.12 7.80
CA LYS A 83 15.58 3.40 6.50
C LYS A 83 14.60 3.85 5.42
N ALA A 84 13.38 3.35 5.46
CA ALA A 84 12.40 3.64 4.42
C ALA A 84 10.98 3.68 4.98
N VAL A 85 10.17 4.55 4.37
CA VAL A 85 8.73 4.64 4.57
C VAL A 85 8.05 4.11 3.32
N ILE A 86 7.19 3.11 3.47
CA ILE A 86 6.46 2.46 2.39
C ILE A 86 4.98 2.87 2.48
N CYS A 87 4.35 3.25 1.38
CA CYS A 87 2.92 3.57 1.37
C CYS A 87 2.26 3.13 0.05
N ASP A 88 0.93 3.18 0.00
CA ASP A 88 0.19 2.96 -1.26
C ASP A 88 0.13 4.25 -2.11
N GLN A 89 -0.41 4.14 -3.33
CA GLN A 89 -0.59 5.28 -4.24
C GLN A 89 -1.89 6.07 -4.00
N GLY A 90 -2.45 6.01 -2.79
CA GLY A 90 -3.63 6.79 -2.43
C GLY A 90 -3.37 8.30 -2.59
N SER A 91 -4.41 9.06 -2.92
CA SER A 91 -4.32 10.51 -3.15
C SER A 91 -3.62 11.26 -2.01
N ASN A 92 -3.90 10.85 -0.77
CA ASN A 92 -3.37 11.52 0.42
C ASN A 92 -1.89 11.17 0.64
N ASN A 93 -1.50 9.92 0.38
CA ASN A 93 -0.10 9.50 0.40
C ASN A 93 0.70 10.24 -0.68
N MET A 94 0.17 10.33 -1.89
CA MET A 94 0.77 11.10 -3.00
C MET A 94 0.90 12.60 -2.66
N ALA A 95 -0.07 13.17 -1.94
CA ALA A 95 -0.01 14.55 -1.46
C ALA A 95 1.10 14.72 -0.41
N VAL A 96 1.20 13.81 0.56
CA VAL A 96 2.29 13.78 1.54
C VAL A 96 3.64 13.72 0.86
N THR A 97 3.84 12.81 -0.10
CA THR A 97 5.14 12.68 -0.77
C THR A 97 5.53 13.95 -1.53
N LYS A 98 4.57 14.60 -2.20
CA LYS A 98 4.79 15.88 -2.87
C LYS A 98 5.15 16.98 -1.86
N SER A 99 4.47 17.03 -0.73
CA SER A 99 4.73 17.99 0.34
C SER A 99 6.08 17.79 1.05
N LEU A 100 6.70 16.61 0.88
CA LEU A 100 8.03 16.28 1.37
C LEU A 100 9.11 16.50 0.30
N GLY A 101 8.74 16.98 -0.90
CA GLY A 101 9.69 17.25 -1.99
C GLY A 101 10.20 16.00 -2.70
N ILE A 102 9.50 14.87 -2.57
CA ILE A 102 9.92 13.59 -3.17
C ILE A 102 9.62 13.60 -4.66
N SER A 103 10.63 13.23 -5.45
CA SER A 103 10.55 13.12 -6.91
C SER A 103 11.25 11.84 -7.40
N SER A 104 11.19 11.57 -8.71
CA SER A 104 11.95 10.46 -9.30
C SER A 104 13.47 10.62 -9.16
N ALA A 105 13.97 11.86 -9.15
CA ALA A 105 15.39 12.16 -8.93
C ALA A 105 15.76 12.14 -7.44
N THR A 106 14.81 12.47 -6.57
CA THR A 106 14.98 12.56 -5.12
C THR A 106 13.95 11.67 -4.41
N PRO A 107 14.12 10.33 -4.40
CA PRO A 107 13.17 9.38 -3.82
C PRO A 107 13.28 9.28 -2.28
N TYR A 108 13.66 10.37 -1.63
CA TYR A 108 13.92 10.44 -0.19
C TYR A 108 13.60 11.84 0.34
N PHE A 109 13.41 11.93 1.65
CA PHE A 109 13.36 13.18 2.38
C PHE A 109 14.36 13.16 3.53
N ILE A 110 14.74 14.35 4.02
CA ILE A 110 15.65 14.50 5.15
C ILE A 110 14.83 14.94 6.36
N HIS A 111 15.00 14.24 7.48
CA HIS A 111 14.37 14.60 8.76
C HIS A 111 15.38 14.38 9.89
N ASN A 112 15.55 15.39 10.76
CA ASN A 112 16.55 15.40 11.84
C ASN A 112 17.98 15.07 11.39
N GLY A 113 18.37 15.49 10.18
CA GLY A 113 19.70 15.23 9.61
C GLY A 113 19.89 13.83 9.02
N THR A 114 18.90 12.94 9.14
CA THR A 114 18.92 11.59 8.56
C THR A 114 18.08 11.54 7.28
N GLN A 115 18.54 10.77 6.30
CA GLN A 115 17.83 10.53 5.06
C GLN A 115 16.92 9.30 5.16
N TYR A 116 15.66 9.45 4.73
CA TYR A 116 14.66 8.37 4.69
C TYR A 116 14.11 8.21 3.28
N PHE A 117 14.17 6.99 2.75
CA PHE A 117 13.61 6.68 1.44
C PHE A 117 12.09 6.54 1.49
N VAL A 118 11.41 6.87 0.40
CA VAL A 118 9.97 6.61 0.26
C VAL A 118 9.72 5.69 -0.92
N ILE A 119 8.98 4.62 -0.66
CA ILE A 119 8.73 3.55 -1.62
C ILE A 119 7.23 3.31 -1.72
N TYR A 120 6.72 3.19 -2.94
CA TYR A 120 5.34 2.73 -3.14
C TYR A 120 5.28 1.21 -3.16
N ASP A 121 4.22 0.65 -2.59
CA ASP A 121 4.02 -0.79 -2.52
C ASP A 121 3.99 -1.44 -3.92
N PRO A 122 4.95 -2.31 -4.27
CA PRO A 122 5.10 -2.87 -5.62
C PRO A 122 3.85 -3.59 -6.19
N PRO A 123 3.10 -4.40 -5.42
CA PRO A 123 1.88 -5.04 -5.91
C PRO A 123 0.85 -4.04 -6.42
N HIS A 124 0.68 -2.90 -5.75
CA HIS A 124 -0.25 -1.86 -6.21
C HIS A 124 0.22 -1.19 -7.50
N LEU A 125 1.54 -0.99 -7.67
CA LEU A 125 2.11 -0.49 -8.93
C LEU A 125 1.82 -1.45 -10.09
N ILE A 126 2.07 -2.75 -9.90
CA ILE A 126 1.82 -3.78 -10.92
C ILE A 126 0.33 -3.84 -11.26
N LYS A 127 -0.54 -3.75 -10.26
CA LYS A 127 -2.01 -3.69 -10.45
C LYS A 127 -2.40 -2.49 -11.32
N SER A 128 -1.86 -1.32 -11.04
CA SER A 128 -2.13 -0.10 -11.81
C SER A 128 -1.68 -0.23 -13.26
N ILE A 129 -0.48 -0.78 -13.50
CA ILE A 129 0.04 -1.03 -14.86
C ILE A 129 -0.88 -1.99 -15.62
N ARG A 130 -1.24 -3.13 -15.02
CA ARG A 130 -2.16 -4.10 -15.63
C ARG A 130 -3.52 -3.47 -15.97
N ASN A 131 -4.09 -2.72 -15.03
CA ASN A 131 -5.40 -2.08 -15.24
C ASN A 131 -5.35 -1.03 -16.36
N ASN A 132 -4.26 -0.27 -16.47
CA ASN A 132 -4.06 0.69 -17.55
C ASN A 132 -3.89 -0.01 -18.90
N LEU A 133 -3.09 -1.09 -18.94
CA LEU A 133 -2.94 -1.91 -20.14
C LEU A 133 -4.28 -2.48 -20.61
N HIS A 134 -5.12 -2.98 -19.71
CA HIS A 134 -6.45 -3.50 -20.03
C HIS A 134 -7.41 -2.42 -20.53
N LYS A 135 -7.42 -1.22 -19.94
CA LYS A 135 -8.38 -0.16 -20.28
C LYS A 135 -8.02 0.62 -21.54
N SER A 136 -6.75 0.98 -21.71
CA SER A 136 -6.31 1.95 -22.72
C SER A 136 -5.09 1.52 -23.51
N GLY A 137 -4.47 0.36 -23.19
CA GLY A 137 -3.16 0.00 -23.73
C GLY A 137 -2.02 0.84 -23.13
N LEU A 138 -0.79 0.54 -23.55
CA LEU A 138 0.43 1.24 -23.15
C LEU A 138 1.21 1.66 -24.40
N LYS A 139 1.81 2.86 -24.37
CA LYS A 139 2.74 3.31 -25.39
C LYS A 139 4.18 3.12 -24.90
N CYS A 140 4.97 2.37 -25.65
CA CYS A 140 6.38 2.12 -25.40
C CYS A 140 7.18 2.68 -26.57
N GLY A 141 7.59 3.96 -26.48
CA GLY A 141 8.22 4.67 -27.58
C GLY A 141 7.25 4.84 -28.75
N ALA A 142 7.63 4.35 -29.93
CA ALA A 142 6.79 4.37 -31.13
C ALA A 142 5.78 3.21 -31.20
N SER A 143 5.90 2.21 -30.32
CA SER A 143 5.07 1.01 -30.33
C SER A 143 3.92 1.10 -29.34
N GLU A 144 2.77 0.54 -29.71
CA GLU A 144 1.59 0.44 -28.85
C GLU A 144 1.37 -1.02 -28.44
N VAL A 145 1.29 -1.24 -27.14
CA VAL A 145 0.95 -2.54 -26.54
C VAL A 145 -0.51 -2.49 -26.10
N SER A 146 -1.34 -3.32 -26.73
CA SER A 146 -2.77 -3.42 -26.43
C SER A 146 -3.09 -4.72 -25.72
N TRP A 147 -4.13 -4.69 -24.89
CA TRP A 147 -4.68 -5.90 -24.24
C TRP A 147 -5.12 -6.97 -25.25
N LYS A 148 -5.48 -6.56 -26.47
CA LYS A 148 -5.85 -7.46 -27.58
C LYS A 148 -4.79 -8.51 -27.90
N TYR A 149 -3.51 -8.17 -27.74
CA TYR A 149 -2.43 -9.13 -27.98
C TYR A 149 -2.39 -10.22 -26.89
N VAL A 150 -2.72 -9.84 -25.65
CA VAL A 150 -2.82 -10.79 -24.53
C VAL A 150 -4.02 -11.71 -24.71
N GLU A 151 -5.16 -11.17 -25.15
CA GLU A 151 -6.35 -11.93 -25.53
C GLU A 151 -6.05 -12.92 -26.66
N ALA A 152 -5.47 -12.44 -27.77
CA ALA A 152 -5.12 -13.28 -28.91
C ALA A 152 -4.14 -14.41 -28.55
N PHE A 153 -3.16 -14.11 -27.70
CA PHE A 153 -2.23 -15.11 -27.18
C PHE A 153 -2.97 -16.16 -26.35
N TYR A 154 -3.86 -15.75 -25.43
CA TYR A 154 -4.64 -16.68 -24.62
C TYR A 154 -5.56 -17.57 -25.46
N ASP A 155 -6.24 -17.01 -26.46
CA ASP A 155 -7.15 -17.74 -27.35
C ASP A 155 -6.42 -18.80 -28.20
N HIS A 156 -5.12 -18.63 -28.43
CA HIS A 156 -4.28 -19.62 -29.08
C HIS A 156 -3.73 -20.65 -28.08
N ASP A 157 -3.13 -20.18 -26.98
CA ASP A 157 -2.49 -21.01 -25.96
C ASP A 157 -3.48 -21.98 -25.30
N CYS A 158 -4.72 -21.54 -25.02
CA CYS A 158 -5.71 -22.37 -24.33
C CYS A 158 -6.16 -23.60 -25.15
N LYS A 159 -5.90 -23.63 -26.46
CA LYS A 159 -6.24 -24.74 -27.36
C LYS A 159 -5.10 -25.76 -27.49
N LEU A 160 -3.90 -25.41 -27.05
CA LEU A 160 -2.73 -26.28 -27.17
C LEU A 160 -2.77 -27.38 -26.10
N PRO A 161 -2.38 -28.62 -26.44
CA PRO A 161 -2.30 -29.71 -25.46
C PRO A 161 -1.24 -29.45 -24.38
N VAL A 162 -0.16 -28.75 -24.76
CA VAL A 162 0.86 -28.25 -23.83
C VAL A 162 0.84 -26.73 -23.92
N ARG A 163 0.36 -26.10 -22.85
CA ARG A 163 0.25 -24.65 -22.75
C ARG A 163 1.61 -24.04 -22.41
N MET A 164 1.95 -22.95 -23.08
CA MET A 164 3.11 -22.11 -22.76
C MET A 164 2.85 -21.27 -21.51
N ALA A 165 1.59 -20.83 -21.30
CA ALA A 165 1.20 -20.03 -20.14
C ALA A 165 0.07 -20.69 -19.33
N PRO A 166 0.31 -21.85 -18.68
CA PRO A 166 -0.74 -22.61 -18.00
C PRO A 166 -1.41 -21.84 -16.84
N LYS A 167 -0.68 -20.90 -16.21
CA LYS A 167 -1.20 -20.04 -15.13
C LYS A 167 -2.12 -18.92 -15.63
N LEU A 168 -2.11 -18.61 -16.93
CA LEU A 168 -3.02 -17.63 -17.53
C LEU A 168 -4.37 -18.31 -17.72
N THR A 169 -5.43 -17.71 -17.18
CA THR A 169 -6.78 -18.28 -17.20
C THR A 169 -7.77 -17.21 -17.64
N ASP A 170 -8.99 -17.60 -17.98
CA ASP A 170 -10.06 -16.67 -18.40
C ASP A 170 -10.29 -15.53 -17.39
N LYS A 171 -10.17 -15.80 -16.08
CA LYS A 171 -10.23 -14.80 -15.00
C LYS A 171 -9.18 -13.67 -15.11
N HIS A 172 -8.03 -13.95 -15.72
CA HIS A 172 -6.96 -12.97 -15.92
C HIS A 172 -7.22 -12.08 -17.15
N ILE A 173 -7.98 -12.60 -18.12
CA ILE A 173 -8.32 -11.92 -19.36
C ILE A 173 -9.58 -11.06 -19.16
N ARG A 174 -10.63 -11.65 -18.61
CA ARG A 174 -11.91 -11.01 -18.30
C ARG A 174 -11.87 -10.45 -16.88
N LEU A 175 -11.27 -9.29 -16.73
CA LEU A 175 -11.13 -8.67 -15.40
C LEU A 175 -12.52 -8.21 -14.89
N PRO A 176 -12.90 -8.53 -13.64
CA PRO A 176 -14.09 -7.95 -13.02
C PRO A 176 -13.92 -6.43 -12.82
N PRO A 177 -15.03 -5.67 -12.62
CA PRO A 177 -15.00 -4.22 -12.44
C PRO A 177 -14.04 -3.74 -11.34
N VAL A 178 -13.88 -4.57 -10.30
CA VAL A 178 -12.88 -4.40 -9.24
C VAL A 178 -12.04 -5.67 -9.16
N CYS A 179 -10.93 -5.72 -9.89
CA CYS A 179 -10.02 -6.85 -9.79
C CYS A 179 -8.94 -6.58 -8.73
N CYS A 180 -9.09 -7.18 -7.54
CA CYS A 180 -8.00 -7.31 -6.59
C CYS A 180 -6.90 -8.19 -7.20
N LEU A 181 -5.62 -7.86 -6.98
CA LEU A 181 -4.58 -8.86 -7.16
C LEU A 181 -4.70 -9.82 -5.97
N THR A 182 -5.24 -11.00 -6.19
CA THR A 182 -4.94 -12.15 -5.35
C THR A 182 -3.58 -12.67 -5.81
N CYS A 183 -2.51 -12.26 -5.13
CA CYS A 183 -1.20 -12.88 -5.30
C CYS A 183 -1.28 -14.30 -4.72
N GLU A 184 -1.71 -15.28 -5.51
CA GLU A 184 -1.65 -16.68 -5.14
C GLU A 184 -0.24 -17.21 -5.41
N ALA A 185 0.43 -17.66 -4.35
CA ALA A 185 1.72 -18.32 -4.44
C ALA A 185 1.54 -19.72 -5.04
N GLY A 186 1.81 -19.88 -6.33
CA GLY A 186 1.98 -21.20 -6.93
C GLY A 186 3.41 -21.67 -6.75
N TYR A 187 3.65 -22.61 -5.84
CA TYR A 187 4.93 -23.31 -5.70
C TYR A 187 5.17 -24.17 -6.95
N LEU A 188 6.31 -23.97 -7.61
CA LEU A 188 6.82 -24.84 -8.66
C LEU A 188 8.36 -24.77 -8.59
N GLY A 189 8.96 -25.75 -7.93
CA GLY A 189 10.42 -25.86 -7.77
C GLY A 189 11.02 -24.84 -6.80
N ASP A 190 12.17 -25.18 -6.23
CA ASP A 190 12.88 -24.49 -5.14
C ASP A 190 13.46 -23.10 -5.51
N GLU A 191 12.70 -22.23 -6.17
CA GLU A 191 13.05 -20.82 -6.33
C GLU A 191 11.88 -19.89 -5.94
N PRO A 192 12.10 -18.93 -5.03
CA PRO A 192 11.08 -17.94 -4.69
C PRO A 192 10.90 -16.95 -5.85
N GLN A 193 9.81 -17.07 -6.62
CA GLN A 193 9.27 -15.94 -7.36
C GLN A 193 8.71 -14.92 -6.35
N CYS A 194 9.53 -13.92 -6.01
CA CYS A 194 9.21 -12.91 -5.02
C CYS A 194 8.18 -11.91 -5.58
N CYS A 195 6.90 -12.12 -5.30
CA CYS A 195 5.90 -11.05 -5.28
C CYS A 195 5.19 -11.12 -3.94
N SER A 196 5.48 -10.12 -3.11
CA SER A 196 5.15 -10.11 -1.69
C SER A 196 3.65 -10.31 -1.42
N ARG A 197 3.41 -11.04 -0.34
CA ARG A 197 2.12 -11.29 0.27
C ARG A 197 1.51 -9.96 0.79
N HIS A 198 0.21 -9.82 0.52
CA HIS A 198 -0.80 -8.98 1.17
C HIS A 198 -1.20 -7.67 0.46
N ILE A 199 -2.51 -7.58 0.23
CA ILE A 199 -3.22 -6.38 -0.18
C ILE A 199 -3.14 -5.37 0.98
N TYR A 200 -2.25 -4.39 0.88
CA TYR A 200 -2.20 -3.31 1.86
C TYR A 200 -3.09 -2.16 1.38
N HIS A 201 -4.37 -2.16 1.77
CA HIS A 201 -5.21 -0.97 1.66
C HIS A 201 -4.86 0.01 2.80
N GLY A 202 -4.00 0.98 2.50
CA GLY A 202 -3.66 2.10 3.38
C GLY A 202 -2.94 1.70 4.65
N CYS A 203 -1.62 1.50 4.56
CA CYS A 203 -0.71 1.51 5.70
C CYS A 203 0.60 2.15 5.28
N THR A 204 1.00 3.20 6.00
CA THR A 204 2.37 3.70 5.95
C THR A 204 3.23 2.73 6.75
N MET A 205 3.91 1.83 6.06
CA MET A 205 4.84 0.85 6.61
C MET A 205 6.20 1.54 6.82
N CYS A 206 6.59 1.79 8.07
CA CYS A 206 7.95 2.21 8.36
C CYS A 206 8.82 0.94 8.44
N THR A 207 9.88 0.88 7.66
CA THR A 207 10.76 -0.29 7.60
C THR A 207 11.95 -0.04 8.52
N ALA A 208 12.08 -0.90 9.54
CA ALA A 208 13.15 -0.94 10.52
C ALA A 208 14.09 -2.10 10.17
N LEU A 209 15.39 -2.02 10.53
CA LEU A 209 16.38 -3.07 10.25
C LEU A 209 15.94 -4.50 10.64
#